data_AF-A0A948HH47-F1
#
_entry.id   AF-A0A948HH47-F1
#
_cell.length_a   1.000
_cell.length_b   1.000
_cell.length_c   1.000
_cell.angle_alpha   90.00
_cell.angle_beta   90.00
_cell.angle_gamma   90.00
#
_symmetry.space_group_name_H-M   'P 1'
#
loop_
_entity.id
_entity.type
_entity.pdbx_description
1 polymer ?
#
loop_
_entity_poly.entity_id
_entity_poly.type
_entity_poly.pdbx_seq_one_letter_code
_entity_poly.pdbx_strand_id
1 'polypeptide(L)' 'MAKKISKKGRPKKAVKYTKTINVRLTHDQWVQILNWAQRANLEPSVYIRKIVLDFLNIEHEINTGKSLAKK' A
#
# COMPACT_ATOMS: atom_id res chain seq x y z
N MET A 1 -14.72 -46.43 8.80
CA MET A 1 -15.13 -45.23 8.03
C MET A 1 -14.01 -44.20 8.10
N ALA A 2 -13.40 -43.85 6.96
CA ALA A 2 -12.20 -43.01 6.91
C ALA A 2 -12.52 -41.52 7.16
N LYS A 3 -11.80 -40.90 8.10
CA LYS A 3 -11.94 -39.49 8.49
C LYS A 3 -11.27 -38.61 7.41
N LYS A 4 -12.06 -37.88 6.60
CA LYS A 4 -11.54 -36.88 5.64
C LYS A 4 -10.85 -35.75 6.41
N ILE A 5 -9.53 -35.71 6.35
CA ILE A 5 -8.73 -34.58 6.86
C ILE A 5 -8.84 -33.46 5.83
N SER A 6 -9.68 -32.46 6.13
CA SER A 6 -9.72 -31.20 5.39
C SER A 6 -8.36 -30.51 5.52
N LYS A 7 -7.59 -30.43 4.42
CA LYS A 7 -6.38 -29.60 4.35
C LYS A 7 -6.82 -28.15 4.58
N LYS A 8 -6.56 -27.59 5.77
CA LYS A 8 -6.71 -26.15 6.02
C LYS A 8 -5.83 -25.41 5.01
N GLY A 9 -6.45 -24.89 3.94
CA GLY A 9 -5.76 -24.06 2.95
C GLY A 9 -5.12 -22.84 3.63
N ARG A 10 -4.09 -22.28 2.99
CA ARG A 10 -3.42 -21.06 3.48
C ARG A 10 -4.49 -20.02 3.82
N PRO A 11 -4.52 -19.47 5.05
CA PRO A 11 -5.52 -18.48 5.41
C PRO A 11 -5.41 -17.32 4.41
N LYS A 12 -6.47 -17.10 3.63
CA LYS A 12 -6.61 -15.88 2.86
C LYS A 12 -6.70 -14.77 3.89
N LYS A 13 -5.62 -13.99 4.07
CA LYS A 13 -5.73 -12.72 4.79
C LYS A 13 -6.78 -11.92 4.04
N ALA A 14 -7.96 -11.79 4.62
CA ALA A 14 -8.97 -10.87 4.13
C ALA A 14 -8.34 -9.49 4.26
N VAL A 15 -7.91 -8.92 3.13
CA VAL A 15 -7.56 -7.51 3.05
C VAL A 15 -8.89 -6.79 3.16
N LYS A 16 -9.34 -6.53 4.40
CA LYS A 16 -10.48 -5.64 4.65
C LYS A 16 -10.06 -4.30 4.08
N TYR A 17 -10.75 -3.87 3.01
CA TYR A 17 -10.50 -2.61 2.37
C TYR A 17 -10.49 -1.50 3.42
N THR A 18 -9.38 -0.79 3.43
CA THR A 18 -9.00 0.28 4.33
C THR A 18 -10.00 1.43 4.29
N LYS A 19 -10.04 2.23 5.35
CA LYS A 19 -10.76 3.52 5.36
C LYS A 19 -10.49 4.27 4.05
N THR A 20 -11.56 4.70 3.37
CA THR A 20 -11.43 5.52 2.16
C THR A 20 -10.89 6.89 2.54
N ILE A 21 -9.89 7.36 1.81
CA ILE A 21 -9.31 8.69 1.97
C ILE A 21 -9.56 9.45 0.67
N ASN A 22 -10.20 10.61 0.78
CA ASN A 22 -10.40 11.50 -0.35
C ASN A 22 -9.23 12.48 -0.40
N VAL A 23 -8.40 12.37 -1.44
CA VAL A 23 -7.27 13.28 -1.67
C VAL A 23 -7.72 14.34 -2.65
N ARG A 24 -7.64 15.62 -2.26
CA ARG A 24 -7.93 16.75 -3.15
C ARG A 24 -6.63 17.21 -3.79
N LEU A 25 -6.63 17.24 -5.11
CA LEU A 25 -5.49 17.64 -5.94
C LEU A 25 -5.97 18.61 -7.01
N THR A 26 -5.07 19.48 -7.48
CA THR A 26 -5.34 20.26 -8.69
C THR A 26 -5.30 19.35 -9.93
N HIS A 27 -5.82 19.85 -11.05
CA HIS A 27 -5.78 19.10 -12.31
C HIS A 27 -4.36 18.71 -12.71
N ASP A 28 -3.42 19.65 -12.65
CA ASP A 28 -2.02 19.42 -13.03
C ASP A 28 -1.34 18.37 -12.14
N GLN A 29 -1.59 18.43 -10.82
CA GLN A 29 -1.09 17.43 -9.88
C GLN A 29 -1.68 16.05 -10.19
N TRP A 30 -2.95 15.96 -10.53
CA TRP A 30 -3.59 14.70 -10.90
C TRP A 30 -2.99 14.10 -12.18
N VAL A 31 -2.75 14.92 -13.21
CA VAL A 31 -2.10 14.47 -14.46
C VAL A 31 -0.69 13.94 -14.19
N GLN A 32 0.10 14.61 -13.34
CA GLN A 32 1.42 14.14 -12.95
C GLN A 32 1.35 12.78 -12.25
N ILE A 33 0.42 12.60 -11.32
CA ILE A 33 0.20 11.33 -10.63
C ILE A 33 -0.18 10.21 -11.60
N LEU A 34 -1.07 10.48 -12.55
CA LEU A 34 -1.45 9.50 -13.58
C LEU A 34 -0.22 9.03 -14.36
N ASN A 35 0.62 9.96 -14.83
CA ASN A 35 1.84 9.65 -15.56
C ASN A 35 2.84 8.84 -14.72
N TRP A 36 3.04 9.21 -13.45
CA TRP A 36 3.97 8.48 -12.58
C TRP A 36 3.45 7.09 -12.19
N ALA A 37 2.15 6.97 -11.91
CA ALA A 37 1.49 5.70 -11.61
C ALA A 37 1.59 4.74 -12.80
N GLN A 38 1.36 5.23 -14.02
CA GLN A 38 1.53 4.45 -15.25
C GLN A 38 2.97 3.95 -15.42
N ARG A 39 3.98 4.81 -15.20
CA ARG A 39 5.39 4.41 -15.27
C ARG A 39 5.76 3.36 -14.22
N ALA A 40 5.13 3.42 -13.04
CA ALA A 40 5.31 2.43 -11.98
C ALA A 40 4.47 1.16 -12.17
N ASN A 41 3.60 1.12 -13.19
CA ASN A 41 2.60 0.08 -13.43
C ASN A 41 1.70 -0.17 -12.20
N LEU A 42 1.22 0.91 -11.59
CA LEU A 42 0.34 0.89 -10.42
C LEU A 42 -0.93 1.69 -10.70
N GLU A 43 -2.02 1.34 -10.01
CA GLU A 43 -3.18 2.22 -9.94
C GLU A 43 -2.81 3.53 -9.23
N PRO A 44 -3.37 4.69 -9.62
CA PRO A 44 -3.08 5.98 -9.00
C PRO A 44 -3.27 6.00 -7.49
N SER A 45 -4.33 5.34 -6.99
CA SER A 45 -4.61 5.20 -5.55
C SER A 45 -3.51 4.44 -4.82
N VAL A 46 -2.99 3.36 -5.43
CA VAL A 46 -1.90 2.54 -4.90
C VAL A 46 -0.58 3.31 -4.93
N TYR A 47 -0.34 4.08 -5.99
CA TYR A 47 0.83 4.92 -6.13
C TYR A 47 0.86 6.04 -5.08
N ILE A 48 -0.26 6.75 -4.88
CA ILE A 48 -0.41 7.76 -3.82
C ILE A 48 -0.12 7.12 -2.46
N ARG A 49 -0.72 5.95 -2.18
CA ARG A 49 -0.48 5.24 -0.92
C ARG A 49 0.99 4.88 -0.73
N LYS A 50 1.69 4.45 -1.79
CA LYS A 50 3.12 4.14 -1.73
C LYS A 50 3.92 5.38 -1.33
N ILE A 51 3.72 6.51 -2.03
CA ILE A 51 4.42 7.75 -1.74
C ILE A 51 4.19 8.20 -0.29
N VAL A 52 2.93 8.18 0.18
CA VAL A 52 2.60 8.57 1.55
C VAL A 52 3.34 7.70 2.56
N LEU A 53 3.43 6.39 2.32
CA LEU A 53 4.18 5.48 3.20
C LEU A 53 5.69 5.72 3.13
N ASP A 54 6.23 6.00 1.95
CA ASP A 54 7.66 6.30 1.77
C ASP A 54 8.04 7.56 2.56
N PHE A 55 7.22 8.63 2.49
CA PHE A 55 7.41 9.83 3.31
C PHE A 55 7.34 9.54 4.80
N LEU A 56 6.33 8.79 5.27
CA LEU A 56 6.19 8.45 6.68
C LEU A 56 7.36 7.60 7.21
N ASN A 57 7.90 6.71 6.37
CA ASN A 57 9.07 5.91 6.74
C ASN A 57 10.32 6.79 6.86
N ILE A 58 10.51 7.74 5.93
CA ILE A 58 11.62 8.71 5.98
C ILE A 58 11.52 9.56 7.26
N GLU A 59 10.34 10.09 7.56
CA GLU A 59 10.09 10.87 8.78
C GLU A 59 10.40 10.05 10.04
N HIS A 60 10.01 8.78 10.07
CA HIS A 60 10.32 7.90 11.18
C HIS A 60 11.83 7.63 11.31
N GLU A 61 12.52 7.41 10.19
CA GLU A 61 13.97 7.21 10.15
C GLU A 61 14.73 8.43 10.67
N ILE A 62 14.34 9.63 10.25
CA ILE A 62 14.92 10.89 10.72
C ILE A 62 14.70 11.04 12.24
N ASN A 63 13.49 10.79 12.72
CA ASN A 63 13.14 11.00 14.12
C ASN A 63 13.71 9.95 15.09
N THR A 64 13.95 8.72 14.63
CA THR A 64 14.34 7.59 15.51
C THR A 64 15.73 7.02 15.22
N GLY A 65 16.35 7.40 14.11
CA GLY A 65 17.63 6.85 13.64
C GLY A 65 17.57 5.36 13.26
N LYS A 66 16.37 4.78 13.15
CA LYS A 66 16.14 3.35 12.86
C LYS A 66 15.20 3.17 11.67
N SER A 67 15.65 2.41 10.68
CA SER A 67 14.83 2.03 9.53
C SER A 67 13.72 1.06 9.93
N LEU A 68 12.50 1.34 9.48
CA LEU A 68 11.33 0.44 9.57
C LEU A 68 11.35 -0.64 8.47
N ALA A 69 12.50 -0.92 7.87
CA ALA A 69 12.66 -2.03 6.94
C ALA A 69 12.23 -3.35 7.61
N LYS A 70 11.16 -3.95 7.07
CA LYS A 70 10.61 -5.22 7.56
C LYS A 70 11.64 -6.35 7.38
N LYS A 71 11.83 -7.13 8.44
CA LYS A 71 12.32 -8.52 8.39
C LYS A 71 11.45 -9.39 7.50
#